data_AF-A0A821VWI7-F1
#
_entry.id   AF-A0A821VWI7-F1
#
_cell.length_a   1.000
_cell.length_b   1.000
_cell.length_c   1.000
_cell.angle_alpha   90.00
_cell.angle_beta   90.00
_cell.angle_gamma   90.00
#
_symmetry.space_group_name_H-M   'P 1'
#
loop_
_entity.id
_entity.type
_entity.pdbx_description
1 polymer ?
#
loop_
_entity_poly.entity_id
_entity_poly.type
_entity_poly.pdbx_seq_one_letter_code
_entity_poly.pdbx_strand_id
1 'polypeptide(L)'
;MLLGIQFENPNNVDITDPVSDEFYSYFQNVAKQNTLIYEEVFATMPTDRARTFAQVTAYNDMPKMKDTDPIEAQQKLKDIQGFIVEYPLYFLDEENYLPSWTSREGKNCSFHDQ
;
A
#
# COMPACT_ATOMS: atom_id res chain seq x y z
N MET A 1 6.14 -7.70 -14.78
CA MET A 1 7.19 -7.84 -13.73
C MET A 1 7.03 -6.70 -12.73
N LEU A 2 7.23 -6.93 -11.42
CA LEU A 2 6.90 -5.97 -10.35
C LEU A 2 7.58 -4.59 -10.49
N LEU A 3 8.81 -4.54 -11.02
CA LEU A 3 9.57 -3.30 -11.20
C LEU A 3 9.36 -2.59 -12.55
N GLY A 4 8.57 -3.18 -13.46
CA GLY A 4 8.38 -2.63 -14.81
C GLY A 4 9.54 -2.86 -15.80
N ILE A 5 10.62 -3.54 -15.38
CA ILE A 5 11.88 -3.68 -16.14
C ILE A 5 11.84 -4.81 -17.19
N GLN A 6 10.71 -5.04 -17.88
CA GLN A 6 10.63 -6.13 -18.87
C GLN A 6 11.19 -5.77 -20.25
N PHE A 7 11.06 -4.50 -20.65
CA PHE A 7 11.47 -4.02 -21.97
C PHE A 7 12.34 -2.77 -21.91
N GLU A 8 12.35 -2.08 -20.76
CA GLU A 8 13.12 -0.87 -20.52
C GLU A 8 13.85 -0.98 -19.19
N ASN A 9 15.12 -0.61 -19.17
CA ASN A 9 15.91 -0.43 -17.95
C ASN A 9 16.46 1.00 -17.92
N PRO A 10 15.58 2.01 -17.73
CA PRO A 10 15.97 3.42 -17.86
C PRO A 10 17.04 3.83 -16.84
N ASN A 11 17.06 3.16 -15.69
CA ASN A 11 17.99 3.42 -14.60
C ASN A 11 19.23 2.51 -14.63
N ASN A 12 19.37 1.65 -15.65
CA ASN A 12 20.45 0.67 -15.79
C ASN A 12 20.72 -0.15 -14.51
N VAL A 13 19.66 -0.53 -13.81
CA VAL A 13 19.75 -1.29 -12.56
C VAL A 13 20.10 -2.73 -12.84
N ASP A 14 21.07 -3.26 -12.10
CA ASP A 14 21.38 -4.68 -12.11
C ASP A 14 20.30 -5.47 -11.36
N ILE A 15 19.54 -6.27 -12.10
CA ILE A 15 18.48 -7.15 -11.56
C ILE A 15 18.93 -8.61 -11.44
N THR A 16 20.21 -8.89 -11.75
CA THR A 16 20.76 -10.25 -11.72
C THR A 16 21.15 -10.69 -10.31
N ASP A 17 21.51 -9.74 -9.45
CA ASP A 17 21.75 -9.95 -8.02
C ASP A 17 20.60 -9.37 -7.16
N PRO A 18 19.60 -10.19 -6.79
CA PRO A 18 18.44 -9.75 -6.04
C PRO A 18 18.71 -9.48 -4.55
N VAL A 19 19.90 -9.81 -4.03
CA VAL A 19 20.27 -9.62 -2.62
C VAL A 19 21.34 -8.55 -2.42
N SER A 20 21.80 -7.93 -3.51
CA SER A 20 22.71 -6.78 -3.42
C SER A 20 22.03 -5.61 -2.71
N ASP A 21 22.81 -4.87 -1.90
CA ASP A 21 22.33 -3.67 -1.21
C ASP A 21 21.83 -2.60 -2.20
N GLU A 22 22.44 -2.52 -3.38
CA GLU A 22 22.05 -1.61 -4.46
C GLU A 22 20.65 -1.95 -4.99
N PHE A 23 20.42 -3.21 -5.37
CA PHE A 23 19.11 -3.66 -5.83
C PHE A 23 18.06 -3.51 -4.74
N TYR A 24 18.37 -3.90 -3.51
CA TYR A 24 17.43 -3.81 -2.39
C TYR A 24 17.03 -2.35 -2.11
N SER A 25 17.99 -1.44 -2.08
CA SER A 25 17.73 0.00 -1.90
C SER A 25 16.87 0.56 -3.03
N TYR A 26 17.17 0.19 -4.28
CA TYR A 26 16.36 0.59 -5.43
C TYR A 26 14.92 0.06 -5.34
N PHE A 27 14.76 -1.22 -5.03
CA PHE A 27 13.46 -1.87 -4.87
C PHE A 27 12.60 -1.18 -3.81
N GLN A 28 13.20 -0.87 -2.64
CA GLN A 28 12.52 -0.12 -1.58
C GLN A 28 12.15 1.30 -2.03
N ASN A 29 13.04 2.00 -2.72
CA ASN A 29 12.76 3.35 -3.20
C ASN A 29 11.60 3.38 -4.18
N VAL A 30 11.55 2.45 -5.15
CA VAL A 30 10.43 2.35 -6.10
C VAL A 30 9.12 2.04 -5.35
N ALA A 31 9.14 1.09 -4.41
CA ALA A 31 7.97 0.75 -3.60
C ALA A 31 7.43 1.98 -2.84
N LYS A 32 8.32 2.73 -2.20
CA LYS A 32 7.97 3.94 -1.45
C LYS A 32 7.41 5.04 -2.34
N GLN A 33 8.05 5.33 -3.47
CA GLN A 33 7.57 6.37 -4.40
C GLN A 33 6.19 6.02 -4.97
N ASN A 34 6.01 4.78 -5.43
CA ASN A 34 4.71 4.31 -5.93
C ASN A 34 3.64 4.42 -4.85
N THR A 35 3.94 4.05 -3.60
CA THR A 35 3.01 4.16 -2.47
C THR A 35 2.55 5.59 -2.26
N LEU A 36 3.49 6.55 -2.23
CA LEU A 36 3.18 7.97 -2.06
C LEU A 36 2.26 8.49 -3.19
N ILE A 37 2.55 8.12 -4.44
CA ILE A 37 1.74 8.53 -5.59
C ILE A 37 0.34 7.92 -5.51
N TYR A 38 0.21 6.63 -5.20
CA TYR A 38 -1.10 5.99 -5.06
C TYR A 38 -1.93 6.60 -3.94
N GLU A 39 -1.31 6.86 -2.79
CA GLU A 39 -1.98 7.51 -1.66
C GLU A 39 -2.43 8.94 -1.99
N GLU A 40 -1.58 9.72 -2.66
CA GLU A 40 -1.91 11.11 -3.04
C GLU A 40 -3.00 11.17 -4.12
N VAL A 41 -2.90 10.32 -5.15
CA VAL A 41 -3.82 10.40 -6.29
C VAL A 41 -5.20 9.83 -5.96
N PHE A 42 -5.23 8.73 -5.19
CA PHE A 42 -6.45 7.94 -5.01
C PHE A 42 -6.94 7.83 -3.57
N ALA A 43 -6.14 8.25 -2.58
CA ALA A 43 -6.40 7.94 -1.17
C ALA A 43 -6.70 6.43 -0.98
N THR A 44 -5.81 5.58 -1.50
CA THR A 44 -5.99 4.11 -1.48
C THR A 44 -6.01 3.53 -0.08
N MET A 45 -6.70 2.40 0.07
CA MET A 45 -6.77 1.58 1.27
C MET A 45 -6.26 0.16 0.95
N PRO A 46 -5.53 -0.52 1.84
CA PRO A 46 -5.09 -0.09 3.19
C PRO A 46 -3.98 0.99 3.18
N THR A 47 -3.80 1.73 4.29
CA THR A 47 -2.78 2.78 4.45
C THR A 47 -2.33 2.92 5.91
N ASP A 48 -1.06 3.26 6.15
CA ASP A 48 -0.54 3.54 7.50
C ASP A 48 -1.04 4.87 8.08
N ARG A 49 -1.76 5.67 7.29
CA ARG A 49 -2.41 6.92 7.74
C ARG A 49 -3.69 6.67 8.55
N ALA A 50 -4.23 5.45 8.52
CA ALA A 50 -5.47 5.09 9.19
C ALA A 50 -5.27 3.87 10.11
N ARG A 51 -5.03 4.14 11.38
CA ARG A 51 -4.78 3.16 12.45
C ARG A 51 -6.04 2.79 13.25
N THR A 52 -7.14 3.51 13.05
CA THR A 52 -8.46 3.23 13.68
C THR A 52 -9.60 3.26 12.67
N PHE A 53 -10.74 2.63 12.98
CA PHE A 53 -11.92 2.65 12.08
C PHE A 53 -12.43 4.07 11.85
N ALA A 54 -12.36 4.94 12.87
CA ALA A 54 -12.72 6.34 12.74
C ALA A 54 -11.81 7.07 11.73
N GLN A 55 -10.51 6.81 11.76
CA GLN A 55 -9.56 7.35 10.79
C GLN A 55 -9.79 6.79 9.38
N VAL A 56 -10.18 5.52 9.25
CA VAL A 56 -10.56 4.93 7.95
C VAL A 56 -11.74 5.67 7.34
N THR A 57 -12.80 5.91 8.12
CA THR A 57 -13.94 6.69 7.64
C THR A 57 -13.52 8.09 7.20
N ALA A 58 -12.76 8.79 8.05
CA ALA A 58 -12.26 10.13 7.73
C ALA A 58 -11.38 10.16 6.47
N TYR A 59 -10.52 9.15 6.28
CA TYR A 59 -9.63 9.04 5.12
C TYR A 59 -10.40 8.73 3.83
N ASN A 60 -11.40 7.86 3.89
CA ASN A 60 -12.22 7.52 2.72
C ASN A 60 -13.06 8.71 2.22
N ASP A 61 -13.48 9.57 3.14
CA ASP A 61 -14.25 10.78 2.86
C ASP A 61 -13.37 11.94 2.32
N MET A 62 -12.03 11.81 2.36
CA MET A 62 -11.15 12.83 1.79
C MET A 62 -11.36 12.95 0.27
N PRO A 63 -11.35 14.18 -0.28
CA PRO A 63 -11.33 14.38 -1.72
C PRO A 63 -10.11 13.70 -2.34
N LYS A 64 -10.34 12.95 -3.42
CA LYS A 64 -9.29 12.23 -4.14
C LYS A 64 -8.81 13.10 -5.29
N MET A 65 -7.50 13.22 -5.49
CA MET A 65 -6.94 14.07 -6.55
C MET A 65 -7.45 13.65 -7.93
N LYS A 66 -7.64 12.35 -8.18
CA LYS A 66 -8.25 11.88 -9.44
C LYS A 66 -9.62 12.49 -9.76
N ASP A 67 -10.38 12.88 -8.72
CA ASP A 67 -11.72 13.43 -8.85
C ASP A 67 -11.70 14.97 -8.86
N THR A 68 -10.75 15.59 -8.14
CA THR A 68 -10.64 17.06 -8.03
C THR A 68 -9.75 17.71 -9.10
N ASP A 69 -8.62 17.09 -9.44
CA ASP A 69 -7.68 17.52 -10.48
C ASP A 69 -7.15 16.30 -11.28
N PRO A 70 -7.90 15.84 -12.30
CA PRO A 70 -7.50 14.70 -13.09
C PRO A 70 -6.26 14.96 -13.96
N ILE A 71 -5.92 16.22 -14.25
CA ILE A 71 -4.77 16.56 -15.08
C ILE A 71 -3.49 16.41 -14.25
N GLU A 72 -3.46 16.96 -13.04
CA GLU A 72 -2.35 16.77 -12.11
C GLU A 72 -2.19 15.29 -11.73
N ALA A 73 -3.30 14.60 -11.48
CA ALA A 73 -3.29 13.16 -11.23
C ALA A 73 -2.58 12.40 -12.36
N GLN A 74 -2.93 12.66 -13.63
CA GLN A 74 -2.28 12.02 -14.78
C GLN A 74 -0.79 12.36 -14.91
N GLN A 75 -0.37 13.54 -14.45
CA GLN A 75 1.05 13.90 -14.46
C GLN A 75 1.83 13.09 -13.43
N LYS A 76 1.34 13.00 -12.19
CA LYS A 76 1.96 12.21 -11.12
C LYS A 76 2.00 10.72 -11.44
N LEU A 77 0.96 10.19 -12.11
CA LEU A 77 0.93 8.78 -12.50
C LEU A 77 2.03 8.38 -13.50
N LYS A 78 2.65 9.33 -14.21
CA LYS A 78 3.79 9.04 -15.10
C LYS A 78 5.07 8.69 -14.35
N ASP A 79 5.16 9.11 -13.09
CA ASP A 79 6.32 8.83 -12.23
C ASP A 79 6.26 7.43 -11.60
N ILE A 80 5.14 6.72 -11.74
CA ILE A 80 5.00 5.34 -11.25
C ILE A 80 5.87 4.41 -12.09
N GLN A 81 6.64 3.57 -11.40
CA GLN A 81 7.46 2.55 -12.03
C GLN A 81 7.06 1.15 -11.58
N GLY A 82 6.54 0.36 -12.51
CA GLY A 82 6.05 -0.98 -12.20
C GLY A 82 4.80 -0.96 -11.30
N PHE A 83 4.69 -1.95 -10.41
CA PHE A 83 3.49 -2.19 -9.58
C PHE A 83 3.81 -2.42 -8.10
N ILE A 84 5.10 -2.33 -7.72
CA ILE A 84 5.48 -2.55 -6.34
C ILE A 84 5.07 -1.36 -5.47
N VAL A 85 4.56 -1.64 -4.27
CA VAL A 85 4.23 -0.68 -3.22
C VAL A 85 4.70 -1.23 -1.87
N GLU A 86 4.86 -0.35 -0.89
CA GLU A 86 5.08 -0.73 0.50
C GLU A 86 3.79 -1.33 1.07
N TYR A 87 3.93 -2.40 1.86
CA TYR A 87 2.81 -2.97 2.56
C TYR A 87 2.58 -2.17 3.86
N PRO A 88 1.36 -1.63 4.10
CA PRO A 88 1.10 -0.82 5.28
C PRO A 88 1.05 -1.70 6.54
N LEU A 89 2.02 -1.53 7.43
CA LEU A 89 2.18 -2.35 8.64
C LEU A 89 1.36 -1.84 9.83
N TYR A 90 0.97 -0.56 9.81
CA TYR A 90 0.27 0.13 10.88
C TYR A 90 -1.21 0.36 10.57
N PHE A 91 -1.67 -0.06 9.39
CA PHE A 91 -3.08 0.00 9.05
C PHE A 91 -3.92 -0.70 10.13
N LEU A 92 -4.90 0.03 10.69
CA LEU A 92 -5.84 -0.40 11.73
C LEU A 92 -5.22 -1.05 12.99
N ASP A 93 -3.92 -0.88 13.24
CA ASP A 93 -3.20 -1.61 14.31
C ASP A 93 -3.59 -1.18 15.74
N GLU A 94 -4.38 -0.12 15.90
CA GLU A 94 -4.97 0.31 17.17
C GLU A 94 -6.36 -0.31 17.43
N GLU A 95 -6.89 -1.10 16.49
CA GLU A 95 -8.19 -1.78 16.62
C GLU A 95 -8.03 -3.26 17.00
N ASN A 96 -9.04 -3.79 17.70
CA ASN A 96 -9.12 -5.23 17.94
C ASN A 96 -9.81 -5.93 16.76
N TYR A 97 -9.02 -6.61 15.94
CA TYR A 97 -9.50 -7.38 14.80
C TYR A 97 -10.12 -8.73 15.15
N LEU A 98 -10.01 -9.15 16.41
CA LEU A 98 -10.63 -10.40 16.82
C LEU A 98 -12.14 -10.21 16.83
N PRO A 99 -12.91 -11.14 16.22
CA PRO A 99 -14.34 -11.10 16.33
C PRO A 99 -14.75 -11.13 17.81
N SER A 100 -15.81 -10.41 18.15
CA SER A 100 -16.29 -10.43 19.53
C SER A 100 -16.61 -11.88 19.93
N TRP A 101 -16.31 -12.25 21.17
CA TRP A 101 -16.60 -13.59 21.70
C TRP A 101 -18.10 -13.96 21.63
N THR A 102 -18.97 -12.95 21.50
CA THR A 102 -20.41 -13.11 21.33
C THR A 102 -20.82 -13.32 19.86
N SER A 103 -19.97 -12.95 18.90
CA SER A 103 -20.21 -13.15 17.47
C SER A 103 -20.09 -14.63 17.10
N ARG A 104 -20.68 -15.01 15.96
CA ARG A 104 -20.60 -16.38 15.43
C ARG A 104 -19.14 -16.75 15.14
N GLU A 105 -18.38 -15.81 14.61
CA GLU A 105 -16.97 -15.96 14.26
C GLU A 105 -16.09 -16.10 15.52
N GLY A 106 -16.38 -15.35 16.59
CA GLY A 106 -15.67 -15.49 17.87
C GLY A 106 -15.90 -16.86 18.53
N LYS A 107 -17.12 -17.39 18.42
CA LYS A 107 -17.45 -18.74 18.91
C LYS A 107 -16.69 -19.84 18.17
N ASN A 108 -16.42 -19.69 16.88
CA ASN A 108 -15.67 -20.69 16.09
C ASN A 108 -14.24 -20.90 16.61
N CYS A 109 -13.62 -19.86 17.19
CA CYS A 109 -12.29 -19.96 17.79
C CYS A 109 -12.29 -20.64 19.17
N SER A 110 -13.44 -20.73 19.86
CA SER A 110 -13.54 -21.29 21.20
C SER A 110 -13.79 -22.81 21.23
N PHE A 111 -14.10 -23.43 20.09
CA PHE A 111 -14.36 -24.88 19.98
C PHE A 111 -13.10 -25.74 19.81
N HIS A 112 -11.91 -25.16 19.92
CA HIS A 112 -10.64 -25.91 19.93
C HIS A 112 -10.04 -26.10 21.34
N ASP A 113 -10.67 -25.57 22.38
CA ASP A 113 -10.21 -25.68 23.77
C ASP A 113 -11.11 -26.58 24.65
N GLN A 114 -11.81 -27.56 24.06
CA GLN A 114 -12.52 -28.62 24.80
C GLN A 114 -12.15 -30.02 24.32
#